data_AF-A0A8I0MZD8-F1
#
_entry.id   AF-A0A8I0MZD8-F1
#
_cell.length_a   1.000
_cell.length_b   1.000
_cell.length_c   1.000
_cell.angle_alpha   90.00
_cell.angle_beta   90.00
_cell.angle_gamma   90.00
#
_symmetry.space_group_name_H-M   'P 1'
#
loop_
_entity.id
_entity.type
_entity.pdbx_description
1 polymer ?
#
loop_
_entity_poly.entity_id
_entity_poly.type
_entity_poly.pdbx_seq_one_letter_code
_entity_poly.pdbx_strand_id
1 'polypeptide(L)' 'MVALKANPDKINIIKRNCSEYRQQSFLKRGFLLAIERFDWVFAIDDDVHRICEQILADDYIGKRLRRYPLLFKGVLND' A
#
# COMPACT_ATOMS: atom_id res chain seq x y z
N MET A 1 -8.81 5.21 -2.41
CA MET A 1 -9.35 4.70 -1.12
C MET A 1 -10.82 4.36 -1.20
N VAL A 2 -11.66 5.16 -1.88
CA VAL A 2 -13.07 4.80 -2.13
C VAL A 2 -13.22 3.38 -2.70
N ALA A 3 -12.41 3.00 -3.69
CA ALA A 3 -12.43 1.65 -4.26
C ALA A 3 -12.03 0.52 -3.29
N LEU A 4 -11.12 0.76 -2.34
CA LEU A 4 -10.74 -0.23 -1.31
C LEU A 4 -11.85 -0.39 -0.26
N LYS A 5 -12.50 0.71 0.12
CA LYS A 5 -13.66 0.66 1.03
C LYS A 5 -14.86 -0.02 0.38
N ALA A 6 -15.07 0.20 -0.92
CA ALA A 6 -16.16 -0.42 -1.68
C ALA A 6 -15.89 -1.89 -2.03
N ASN A 7 -14.62 -2.28 -2.20
CA ASN A 7 -14.20 -3.65 -2.45
C ASN A 7 -12.93 -3.95 -1.64
N PRO A 8 -13.08 -4.46 -0.39
CA PRO A 8 -11.97 -4.74 0.52
C PRO A 8 -10.92 -5.69 -0.07
N ASP A 9 -11.32 -6.64 -0.92
CA ASP A 9 -10.41 -7.62 -1.53
C ASP A 9 -9.36 -6.98 -2.44
N LYS A 10 -9.60 -5.75 -2.90
CA LYS A 10 -8.60 -4.98 -3.65
C LYS A 10 -7.36 -4.66 -2.82
N ILE A 11 -7.37 -4.84 -1.49
CA ILE A 11 -6.16 -4.79 -0.67
C ILE A 11 -5.14 -5.86 -1.08
N ASN A 12 -5.61 -7.00 -1.58
CA ASN A 12 -4.74 -8.09 -2.06
C ASN A 12 -3.93 -7.65 -3.29
N ILE A 13 -4.44 -6.71 -4.09
CA ILE A 13 -3.70 -6.12 -5.21
C ILE A 13 -2.49 -5.34 -4.69
N ILE A 14 -2.66 -4.57 -3.61
CA ILE A 14 -1.55 -3.82 -2.99
C ILE A 14 -0.53 -4.77 -2.38
N LYS A 15 -0.98 -5.81 -1.67
CA LYS A 15 -0.11 -6.88 -1.14
C LYS A 15 0.67 -7.57 -2.26
N ARG A 16 0.01 -7.89 -3.38
CA ARG A 16 0.66 -8.48 -4.57
C ARG A 16 1.71 -7.56 -5.17
N ASN A 17 1.36 -6.30 -5.41
CA ASN A 17 2.28 -5.28 -5.92
C ASN A 17 3.52 -5.16 -5.02
N CYS A 18 3.34 -5.12 -3.70
CA CYS A 18 4.43 -5.11 -2.72
C CYS A 18 5.39 -6.30 -2.91
N SER A 19 4.83 -7.51 -3.06
CA SER A 19 5.63 -8.73 -3.29
C SER A 19 6.36 -8.71 -4.65
N GLU A 20 5.68 -8.33 -5.72
CA GLU A 20 6.24 -8.25 -7.07
C GLU A 20 7.40 -7.23 -7.14
N TYR A 21 7.21 -6.02 -6.61
CA TYR A 21 8.25 -5.00 -6.63
C TYR A 21 9.46 -5.37 -5.76
N ARG A 22 9.25 -6.08 -4.64
CA ARG A 22 10.34 -6.54 -3.76
C ARG A 22 11.32 -7.48 -4.46
N GLN A 23 10.86 -8.23 -5.46
CA GLN A 23 11.68 -9.19 -6.20
C GLN A 23 12.58 -8.53 -7.26
N GLN A 24 12.45 -7.23 -7.51
CA GLN A 24 13.24 -6.53 -8.54
C GLN A 24 14.67 -6.24 -8.07
N SER A 25 15.66 -6.66 -8.85
CA SER A 25 17.09 -6.55 -8.52
C SER A 25 17.60 -5.13 -8.26
N PHE A 26 16.99 -4.12 -8.89
CA PHE A 26 17.43 -2.71 -8.80
C PHE A 26 16.37 -1.79 -8.17
N LEU A 27 15.60 -2.32 -7.23
CA LEU A 27 14.59 -1.51 -6.53
C LEU A 27 15.27 -0.41 -5.70
N LYS A 28 14.86 0.85 -5.92
CA LYS A 28 15.39 1.99 -5.16
C LYS A 28 15.07 1.81 -3.66
N ARG A 29 16.05 2.09 -2.79
CA ARG A 29 15.92 1.98 -1.32
C ARG A 29 14.68 2.69 -0.76
N GLY A 30 14.34 3.87 -1.29
CA GLY A 30 13.14 4.61 -0.88
C GLY A 30 11.84 3.84 -1.10
N PHE A 31 11.76 3.10 -2.22
CA PHE A 31 10.62 2.26 -2.58
C PHE A 31 10.57 1.02 -1.70
N LEU A 32 11.71 0.34 -1.48
CA LEU A 32 11.78 -0.80 -0.55
C LEU A 32 11.26 -0.42 0.85
N LEU A 33 11.70 0.74 1.36
CA LEU A 33 11.22 1.27 2.64
C LEU A 33 9.71 1.56 2.63
N ALA A 34 9.10 1.91 1.50
CA ALA A 34 7.65 2.07 1.42
C ALA A 34 6.92 0.72 1.48
N ILE A 35 7.48 -0.32 0.85
CA ILE A 35 6.97 -1.69 0.94
C ILE A 35 7.05 -2.19 2.38
N GLU A 36 8.19 -2.03 3.06
CA GLU A 36 8.32 -2.41 4.47
C GLU A 36 7.27 -1.72 5.35
N ARG A 37 6.96 -0.44 5.09
CA ARG A 37 5.91 0.28 5.84
C ARG A 37 4.51 -0.28 5.57
N PHE A 38 4.24 -0.77 4.37
CA PHE A 38 3.00 -1.50 4.10
C PHE A 38 2.93 -2.80 4.90
N ASP A 39 4.02 -3.55 5.04
CA ASP A 39 4.05 -4.76 5.86
C ASP A 39 3.65 -4.45 7.32
N TRP A 40 4.14 -3.34 7.87
CA TRP A 40 3.74 -2.88 9.21
C TRP A 40 2.24 -2.56 9.27
N VAL A 41 1.72 -1.80 8.31
CA VAL A 41 0.28 -1.45 8.27
C VAL A 41 -0.59 -2.71 8.20
N PHE A 42 -0.19 -3.70 7.40
CA PHE A 42 -0.93 -4.96 7.25
C PHE A 42 -0.77 -5.91 8.43
N ALA A 43 0.31 -5.81 9.22
CA ALA A 43 0.50 -6.63 10.41
C ALA A 43 -0.28 -6.12 11.62
N ILE A 44 -0.59 -4.83 11.66
CA ILE A 44 -1.29 -4.17 12.78
C ILE A 44 -2.80 -4.35 12.68
N ASP A 45 -3.34 -4.33 11.46
CA ASP A 45 -4.78 -4.32 11.25
C ASP A 45 -5.16 -5.03 9.95
N ASP A 46 -6.21 -5.85 10.01
CA ASP A 46 -6.83 -6.49 8.84
C ASP A 46 -8.09 -5.72 8.37
N ASP A 47 -8.55 -4.73 9.14
CA ASP A 47 -9.66 -3.87 8.75
C ASP A 47 -9.24 -2.88 7.66
N VAL A 48 -9.80 -3.06 6.46
CA VAL A 48 -9.54 -2.21 5.30
C VAL A 48 -9.86 -0.73 5.57
N HIS A 49 -10.81 -0.42 6.45
CA HIS A 49 -11.15 0.96 6.80
C HIS A 49 -9.99 1.61 7.55
N ARG A 50 -9.45 0.93 8.56
CA ARG A 50 -8.31 1.41 9.33
C ARG A 50 -7.02 1.45 8.53
N ILE A 51 -6.81 0.47 7.65
CA ILE A 51 -5.71 0.50 6.67
C ILE A 51 -5.84 1.74 5.78
N CYS A 52 -7.03 2.03 5.25
CA CYS A 52 -7.26 3.23 4.45
C CYS A 52 -6.98 4.52 5.24
N GLU A 53 -7.36 4.57 6.51
CA GLU A 53 -7.06 5.71 7.40
C GLU A 53 -5.56 5.90 7.60
N GLN A 54 -4.81 4.84 7.88
CA GLN A 54 -3.35 4.89 8.00
C GLN A 54 -2.68 5.35 6.70
N ILE A 55 -3.14 4.85 5.54
CA ILE A 55 -2.62 5.27 4.23
C ILE A 55 -2.95 6.73 3.95
N LEU A 56 -4.08 7.26 4.41
CA LEU A 56 -4.52 8.65 4.22
C LEU A 56 -4.07 9.61 5.31
N ALA A 57 -3.51 9.11 6.41
CA ALA A 57 -3.06 9.93 7.53
C ALA A 57 -2.12 11.04 7.03
N ASP A 58 -2.24 12.23 7.62
CA ASP A 58 -1.35 13.36 7.30
C ASP A 58 -0.01 13.29 8.06
N ASP A 59 0.31 12.12 8.61
CA ASP A 59 1.57 11.84 9.25
C ASP A 59 2.68 11.50 8.25
N TYR A 60 3.87 11.22 8.78
CA TYR A 60 5.02 10.83 7.98
C TYR A 60 4.78 9.55 7.17
N ILE A 61 4.08 8.57 7.74
CA ILE A 61 3.86 7.26 7.11
C ILE A 61 2.91 7.42 5.93
N GLY A 62 1.73 7.98 6.14
CA GLY A 62 0.73 8.20 5.09
C GLY A 62 1.29 9.07 3.97
N LYS A 63 1.95 10.19 4.30
CA LYS A 63 2.63 11.05 3.30
C LYS A 63 3.66 10.27 2.48
N ARG A 64 4.40 9.35 3.11
CA ARG A 64 5.40 8.54 2.44
C ARG A 64 4.77 7.49 1.53
N LEU A 65 3.77 6.74 1.99
CA LEU A 65 3.10 5.71 1.20
C LEU A 65 2.44 6.30 -0.06
N ARG A 66 1.79 7.46 0.06
CA ARG A 66 1.14 8.15 -1.07
C ARG A 66 2.11 8.65 -2.15
N ARG A 67 3.42 8.73 -1.87
CA ARG A 67 4.45 9.07 -2.88
C ARG A 67 4.80 7.91 -3.84
N TYR A 68 4.30 6.70 -3.58
CA TYR A 68 4.59 5.52 -4.38
C TYR A 68 3.32 4.99 -5.07
N PRO A 69 2.77 5.71 -6.06
CA PRO A 69 1.50 5.36 -6.70
C PRO A 69 1.50 3.98 -7.37
N LEU A 70 2.67 3.48 -7.79
CA LEU A 70 2.84 2.15 -8.37
C LEU A 70 2.40 1.02 -7.43
N LEU A 71 2.48 1.20 -6.11
CA LEU A 71 1.98 0.21 -5.15
C LEU A 71 0.45 0.06 -5.20
N PHE A 72 -0.26 1.06 -5.74
CA PHE A 72 -1.72 1.07 -5.90
C PHE A 72 -2.17 0.72 -7.32
N LYS A 73 -1.24 0.30 -8.20
CA LYS A 73 -1.56 -0.07 -9.59
C LYS A 73 -2.63 -1.18 -9.60
N GLY A 74 -3.70 -0.97 -10.36
CA GLY A 74 -4.82 -1.92 -10.47
C GLY A 74 -5.92 -1.77 -9.40
N VAL A 75 -5.80 -0.84 -8.45
CA VAL A 75 -6.84 -0.63 -7.42
C VAL A 75 -8.06 0.15 -7.96
N LEU A 76 -7.86 1.09 -8.89
CA LEU A 76 -8.91 1.96 -9.45
C LEU A 76 -9.36 1.58 -10.88
N ASN A 77 -8.59 0.75 -11.58
CA ASN A 77 -8.91 0.36 -12.95
C ASN A 77 -9.83 -0.86 -12.91
N ASP A 78 -11.14 -0.61 -12.95
CA ASP A 78 -12.13 -1.48 -13.58
C ASP A 78 -12.55 -0.81 -14.89
#